data_AF-A0A8X6TMN4-F1
#
_entry.id   AF-A0A8X6TMN4-F1
#
_cell.length_a   1.000
_cell.length_b   1.000
_cell.length_c   1.000
_cell.angle_alpha   90.00
_cell.angle_beta   90.00
_cell.angle_gamma   90.00
#
_symmetry.space_group_name_H-M   'P 1'
#
loop_
_entity.id
_entity.type
_entity.pdbx_description
1 polymer ?
#
loop_
_entity_poly.entity_id
_entity_poly.type
_entity_poly.pdbx_seq_one_letter_code
_entity_poly.pdbx_strand_id
1 'polypeptide(L)'
;MNGVTRSGIYCEHFSHCLSLGTAKSAFHGEVEEIKVAPTLLYTRPSLSDQAVIFSDSQADILAISTFSQPPSFIFIMQCRSLLGKMREKL
;
A
#
# COMPACT_ATOMS: atom_id res chain seq x y z
N MET A 1 -16.22 6.68 -21.22
CA MET A 1 -14.99 6.91 -20.43
C MET A 1 -14.36 5.55 -20.20
N ASN A 2 -13.17 5.32 -20.72
CA ASN A 2 -12.45 4.07 -20.51
C ASN A 2 -12.13 4.03 -19.01
N GLY A 3 -12.64 3.05 -18.26
CA GLY A 3 -12.59 2.96 -16.79
C GLY A 3 -11.18 2.80 -16.19
N VAL A 4 -10.17 3.30 -16.89
CA VAL A 4 -8.76 3.20 -16.55
C VAL A 4 -8.39 4.39 -15.68
N THR A 5 -7.84 4.12 -14.49
CA THR A 5 -7.45 5.14 -13.51
C THR A 5 -5.93 5.15 -13.39
N ARG A 6 -5.30 6.32 -13.24
CA ARG A 6 -3.86 6.39 -12.94
C ARG A 6 -3.64 6.08 -11.47
N SER A 7 -2.52 5.44 -11.17
CA SER A 7 -2.15 5.02 -9.83
C SER A 7 -0.69 5.33 -9.56
N GLY A 8 -0.38 5.71 -8.33
CA GLY A 8 0.96 6.10 -7.91
C GLY A 8 1.06 6.42 -6.43
N ILE A 9 2.29 6.39 -5.92
CA ILE A 9 2.60 6.70 -4.52
C ILE A 9 3.60 7.84 -4.46
N TYR A 10 3.43 8.71 -3.48
CA TYR A 10 4.44 9.70 -3.11
C TYR A 10 5.17 9.24 -1.85
N CYS A 11 6.49 9.31 -1.85
CA CYS A 11 7.31 9.01 -0.68
C CYS A 11 8.21 10.20 -0.35
N GLU A 12 7.99 10.81 0.81
CA GLU A 12 8.74 11.97 1.28
C GLU A 12 10.25 11.67 1.39
N HIS A 13 10.61 10.48 1.88
CA HIS A 13 12.01 10.04 2.00
C HIS A 13 12.77 10.04 0.66
N PHE A 14 12.06 9.80 -0.45
CA PHE A 14 12.66 9.82 -1.78
C PHE A 14 12.38 11.11 -2.54
N SER A 15 11.55 12.01 -2.00
CA SER A 15 11.10 13.23 -2.69
C SER A 15 10.59 12.94 -4.12
N HIS A 16 10.01 11.75 -4.32
CA HIS A 16 9.65 11.24 -5.64
C HIS A 16 8.29 10.55 -5.62
N CYS A 17 7.53 10.78 -6.69
CA CYS A 17 6.35 10.00 -7.01
C CYS A 17 6.77 8.75 -7.81
N LEU A 18 6.38 7.57 -7.33
CA LEU A 18 6.43 6.35 -8.13
C LEU A 18 5.09 6.17 -8.83
N SER A 19 5.09 6.23 -10.16
CA SER A 19 3.93 5.86 -10.97
C SER A 19 3.82 4.35 -11.06
N LEU A 20 2.64 3.81 -10.77
CA LEU A 20 2.30 2.40 -10.96
C LEU A 20 1.61 2.14 -12.30
N GLY A 21 1.47 3.18 -13.13
CA GLY A 21 0.83 3.13 -14.43
C GLY A 21 -0.69 3.22 -14.33
N THR A 22 -1.38 2.39 -15.09
CA THR A 22 -2.83 2.42 -15.26
C THR A 22 -3.50 1.22 -14.62
N ALA A 23 -4.47 1.46 -13.76
CA ALA A 23 -5.30 0.45 -13.12
C ALA A 23 -6.66 0.30 -13.81
N LYS A 24 -7.25 -0.90 -13.70
CA LYS A 24 -8.56 -1.25 -14.27
C LYS A 24 -9.73 -0.51 -13.61
N SER A 25 -9.54 -0.01 -12.40
CA SER A 25 -10.43 0.90 -11.67
C SER A 25 -9.64 1.61 -10.58
N ALA A 26 -10.22 2.66 -9.97
CA ALA A 26 -9.62 3.34 -8.82
C ALA A 26 -9.24 2.36 -7.71
N PHE A 27 -10.20 1.53 -7.28
CA PHE A 27 -9.97 0.46 -6.29
C PHE A 27 -8.79 -0.47 -6.63
N HIS A 28 -8.60 -0.87 -7.90
CA HIS A 28 -7.45 -1.71 -8.26
C HIS A 28 -6.11 -0.96 -8.19
N GLY A 29 -6.11 0.35 -8.42
CA GLY A 29 -4.93 1.20 -8.28
C GLY A 29 -4.57 1.38 -6.80
N GLU A 30 -5.54 1.76 -6.00
CA GLU A 30 -5.47 1.88 -4.53
C GLU A 30 -4.88 0.61 -3.88
N VAL A 31 -5.36 -0.59 -4.26
CA VAL A 31 -4.83 -1.87 -3.77
C VAL A 31 -3.36 -2.08 -4.16
N GLU A 32 -2.95 -1.70 -5.37
CA GLU A 32 -1.56 -1.82 -5.80
C GLU A 32 -0.65 -0.79 -5.09
N GLU A 33 -1.13 0.41 -4.81
CA GLU A 33 -0.41 1.43 -4.04
C GLU A 33 -0.08 0.93 -2.63
N ILE A 34 -1.08 0.34 -1.96
CA ILE A 34 -0.92 -0.28 -0.63
C ILE A 34 0.04 -1.45 -0.63
N LYS A 35 0.14 -2.18 -1.73
CA LYS A 35 1.09 -3.29 -1.85
C LYS A 35 2.52 -2.80 -2.06
N VAL A 36 2.69 -1.79 -2.91
CA VAL A 36 4.02 -1.30 -3.30
C VAL A 36 4.64 -0.45 -2.19
N ALA A 37 3.88 0.42 -1.52
CA ALA A 37 4.43 1.31 -0.50
C ALA A 37 5.17 0.58 0.64
N PRO A 38 4.61 -0.44 1.32
CA PRO A 38 5.32 -1.21 2.34
C PRO A 38 6.48 -2.02 1.77
N THR A 39 6.38 -2.50 0.52
CA THR A 39 7.47 -3.25 -0.12
C THR A 39 8.70 -2.36 -0.31
N LEU A 40 8.51 -1.12 -0.77
CA LEU A 40 9.61 -0.17 -0.90
C LEU A 40 10.27 0.13 0.44
N LEU A 41 9.47 0.32 1.49
CA LEU A 41 9.97 0.53 2.85
C LEU A 41 10.75 -0.68 3.36
N TYR A 42 10.21 -1.89 3.18
CA TYR A 42 10.87 -3.14 3.62
C TYR A 42 12.19 -3.41 2.91
N THR A 43 12.35 -2.99 1.65
CA THR A 43 13.62 -3.14 0.91
C THR A 43 14.72 -2.19 1.39
N ARG A 44 14.40 -1.19 2.22
CA ARG A 44 15.36 -0.20 2.73
C ARG A 44 15.22 0.01 4.24
N PRO A 45 15.44 -1.05 5.05
CA PRO A 45 15.22 -1.01 6.50
C PRO A 45 16.11 0.00 7.24
N SER A 46 17.21 0.45 6.63
CA SER A 46 18.10 1.47 7.22
C SER A 46 17.57 2.90 7.15
N LEU A 47 16.47 3.15 6.44
CA LEU A 47 15.97 4.51 6.18
C LEU A 47 14.95 4.98 7.20
N SER A 48 14.28 4.07 7.89
CA SER A 48 13.22 4.45 8.82
C SER A 48 12.89 3.31 9.78
N ASP A 49 12.96 3.60 11.08
CA ASP A 49 12.39 2.71 12.10
C ASP A 49 10.86 2.71 12.00
N GLN A 50 10.26 3.85 11.60
CA GLN A 50 8.81 4.01 11.51
C GLN A 50 8.40 4.53 10.14
N ALA A 51 7.29 4.01 9.62
CA ALA A 51 6.68 4.49 8.39
C ALA A 51 5.20 4.80 8.60
N VAL A 52 4.76 5.91 8.00
CA VAL A 52 3.35 6.30 7.96
C VAL A 52 2.91 6.31 6.50
N ILE A 53 1.82 5.58 6.22
CA ILE A 53 1.20 5.55 4.89
C ILE A 53 -0.11 6.35 5.00
N PHE A 54 -0.22 7.40 4.19
CA PHE A 54 -1.45 8.16 4.04
C PHE A 54 -2.20 7.63 2.81
N SER A 55 -3.49 7.29 2.98
CA SER A 55 -4.42 6.97 1.90
C SER A 55 -5.69 7.79 2.12
N ASP A 56 -6.24 8.36 1.05
CA ASP A 56 -7.53 9.04 1.05
C ASP A 56 -8.70 8.07 0.81
N SER A 57 -8.41 6.80 0.52
CA SER A 57 -9.42 5.74 0.37
C SER A 57 -9.80 5.15 1.74
N GLN A 58 -11.06 5.33 2.13
CA GLN A 58 -11.60 4.71 3.34
C GLN A 58 -11.65 3.17 3.21
N ALA A 59 -11.91 2.67 2.00
CA ALA A 59 -11.98 1.23 1.73
C ALA A 59 -10.63 0.56 2.00
N ASP A 60 -9.56 1.20 1.56
CA ASP A 60 -8.17 0.84 1.80
C ASP A 60 -7.81 0.78 3.29
N ILE A 61 -8.10 1.86 4.02
CA ILE A 61 -7.84 1.94 5.46
C ILE A 61 -8.56 0.80 6.18
N LEU A 62 -9.83 0.54 5.85
CA LEU A 62 -10.60 -0.55 6.45
C LEU A 62 -10.06 -1.93 6.05
N ALA A 63 -9.69 -2.11 4.78
CA ALA A 63 -9.11 -3.35 4.27
C ALA A 63 -7.77 -3.69 4.94
N ILE A 64 -6.94 -2.70 5.29
CA ILE A 64 -5.69 -2.95 6.01
C ILE A 64 -5.95 -3.14 7.52
N SER A 65 -6.71 -2.22 8.14
CA SER A 65 -6.88 -2.16 9.60
C SER A 65 -7.70 -3.31 10.19
N THR A 66 -8.63 -3.88 9.42
CA THR A 66 -9.59 -4.87 9.94
C THR A 66 -9.07 -6.30 9.82
N PHE A 67 -8.04 -6.67 10.59
CA PHE A 67 -7.44 -8.02 10.60
C PHE A 67 -8.43 -9.17 10.86
N SER A 68 -9.61 -8.87 11.42
CA SER A 68 -10.65 -9.83 11.82
C SER A 68 -11.54 -10.34 10.69
N GLN A 69 -11.54 -9.69 9.52
CA GLN A 69 -12.27 -10.18 8.35
C GLN A 69 -11.32 -10.87 7.37
N PRO A 70 -11.66 -12.07 6.84
CA PRO A 70 -10.87 -12.70 5.79
C PRO A 70 -10.90 -11.76 4.59
N PRO A 71 -9.74 -11.24 4.17
CA PRO A 71 -9.73 -10.34 3.04
C PRO A 71 -10.22 -11.08 1.80
N SER A 72 -11.14 -10.44 1.09
CA SER A 72 -11.69 -10.92 -0.18
C SER A 72 -10.64 -11.04 -1.29
N PHE A 73 -9.44 -10.47 -1.08
CA PHE A 73 -8.36 -10.46 -2.04
C PHE A 73 -7.04 -10.90 -1.41
N ILE A 74 -6.33 -11.80 -2.11
CA ILE A 74 -5.02 -12.33 -1.70
C ILE A 74 -3.97 -11.23 -1.49
N PHE A 75 -4.09 -10.12 -2.20
CA PHE A 75 -3.17 -8.98 -2.09
C PHE A 75 -3.28 -8.29 -0.73
N ILE A 76 -4.48 -8.17 -0.16
CA ILE A 76 -4.66 -7.59 1.18
C ILE A 76 -4.03 -8.49 2.26
N MET A 77 -4.11 -9.83 2.11
CA MET A 77 -3.38 -10.76 3.00
C MET A 77 -1.87 -10.49 2.97
N GLN A 78 -1.30 -10.35 1.78
CA GLN A 78 0.13 -10.12 1.59
C GLN A 78 0.56 -8.78 2.20
N CYS A 79 -0.25 -7.72 2.00
CA CYS A 79 0.00 -6.41 2.60
C CYS A 79 -0.04 -6.48 4.13
N ARG A 80 -1.08 -7.10 4.70
CA ARG A 80 -1.19 -7.31 6.16
C ARG A 80 -0.02 -8.11 6.72
N SER A 81 0.41 -9.18 6.04
CA SER A 81 1.56 -9.98 6.46
C SER A 81 2.86 -9.17 6.44
N LEU A 82 3.08 -8.37 5.39
CA LEU A 82 4.26 -7.53 5.27
C LEU A 82 4.28 -6.44 6.35
N LEU A 83 3.15 -5.77 6.59
CA LEU A 83 3.01 -4.78 7.66
C LEU A 83 3.22 -5.41 9.04
N GLY A 84 2.71 -6.63 9.27
CA GLY A 84 2.98 -7.39 10.49
C GLY A 84 4.48 -7.64 10.71
N LYS A 85 5.19 -8.10 9.68
CA LYS A 85 6.65 -8.30 9.73
C LYS A 85 7.43 -7.02 9.96
N MET A 86 6.96 -5.90 9.43
CA MET A 86 7.57 -4.59 9.69
C MET A 86 7.35 -4.16 11.14
N ARG A 87 6.17 -4.44 11.70
CA ARG A 87 5.84 -4.14 13.11
C ARG A 87 6.64 -4.97 14.11
N GLU A 88 6.93 -6.23 13.80
CA GLU A 88 7.74 -7.12 14.66
C GLU A 88 9.24 -6.79 14.65
N LYS A 89 9.72 -6.01 13.67
CA LYS A 89 11.12 -5.56 13.58
C LYS A 89 11.41 -4.26 14.37
N LEU A 90 10.36 -3.62 14.89
CA LEU A 90 10.41 -2.46 15.78
C LEU A 90 10.49 -2.89 17.25
#